data_AF-A0A947MLU2-F1
#
_entry.id   AF-A0A947MLU2-F1
#
_cell.length_a   1.000
_cell.length_b   1.000
_cell.length_c   1.000
_cell.angle_alpha   90.00
_cell.angle_beta   90.00
_cell.angle_gamma   90.00
#
_symmetry.space_group_name_H-M   'P 1'
#
loop_
_entity.id
_entity.type
_entity.pdbx_description
1 polymer ?
#
loop_
_entity_poly.entity_id
_entity_poly.type
_entity_poly.pdbx_seq_one_letter_code
_entity_poly.pdbx_strand_id
1 'polypeptide(L)'
;MMKFRLPSFKATCLIISGLYVLLCGGLFAKGLAVSMAEYKVPAVTLASPHYLDSLHWVYTHMLVIGLIIGLVGWYAREALLKKAFSRLMLAAHAYYTYLDFIHSDSAVGNALYKGPASVIPAYFSLFFTGLFLYLSLSGHSKS
;
A
#
# COMPACT_ATOMS: atom_id res chain seq x y z
N MET A 1 -14.95 12.24 26.56
CA MET A 1 -13.95 11.26 26.08
C MET A 1 -14.49 10.56 24.83
N MET A 2 -14.04 10.95 23.64
CA MET A 2 -14.33 10.17 22.42
C MET A 2 -13.56 8.84 22.53
N LYS A 3 -14.28 7.73 22.67
CA LYS A 3 -13.69 6.40 22.51
C LYS A 3 -13.40 6.21 21.02
N PHE A 4 -12.15 6.42 20.60
CA PHE A 4 -11.71 6.01 19.28
C PHE A 4 -11.86 4.48 19.18
N ARG A 5 -12.88 4.04 18.44
CA ARG A 5 -13.05 2.62 18.09
C ARG A 5 -12.16 2.36 16.89
N LEU A 6 -11.06 1.66 17.13
CA LEU A 6 -10.17 1.20 16.06
C LEU A 6 -10.91 0.19 15.16
N PRO A 7 -10.60 0.16 13.85
CA PRO A 7 -11.33 -0.64 12.88
C PRO A 7 -11.17 -2.14 13.11
N SER A 8 -12.22 -2.92 12.85
CA SER A 8 -12.15 -4.39 12.90
C SER A 8 -11.29 -4.96 11.76
N PHE A 9 -10.89 -6.22 11.85
CA PHE A 9 -10.14 -6.91 10.77
C PHE A 9 -10.79 -6.73 9.38
N LYS A 10 -12.11 -6.95 9.31
CA LYS A 10 -12.89 -6.76 8.08
C LYS A 10 -12.82 -5.31 7.59
N ALA A 11 -13.07 -4.34 8.48
CA ALA A 11 -13.06 -2.93 8.12
C ALA A 11 -11.67 -2.50 7.62
N THR A 12 -10.60 -2.86 8.33
CA THR A 12 -9.22 -2.58 7.94
C THR A 12 -8.89 -3.13 6.56
N CYS A 13 -9.18 -4.41 6.31
CA CYS A 13 -8.90 -5.03 5.01
C CYS A 13 -9.68 -4.37 3.87
N LEU A 14 -10.94 -3.98 4.10
CA LEU A 14 -11.75 -3.29 3.09
C LEU A 14 -11.29 -1.85 2.83
N ILE A 15 -10.87 -1.13 3.87
CA ILE A 15 -10.27 0.20 3.72
C ILE A 15 -9.02 0.10 2.86
N ILE A 16 -8.12 -0.84 3.18
CA ILE A 16 -6.88 -1.05 2.43
C ILE A 16 -7.19 -1.47 0.99
N SER A 17 -8.08 -2.45 0.78
CA SER A 17 -8.53 -2.86 -0.55
C SER A 17 -9.07 -1.69 -1.37
N GLY A 18 -9.93 -0.85 -0.77
CA GLY A 18 -10.49 0.32 -1.43
C GLY A 18 -9.42 1.33 -1.82
N LEU A 19 -8.45 1.59 -0.92
CA LEU A 19 -7.34 2.50 -1.21
C LEU A 19 -6.43 1.96 -2.32
N TYR A 20 -6.11 0.66 -2.34
CA TYR A 20 -5.35 0.06 -3.45
C TYR A 20 -6.09 0.22 -4.79
N VAL A 21 -7.40 -0.04 -4.82
CA VAL A 21 -8.22 0.11 -6.03
C VAL A 21 -8.23 1.56 -6.51
N LEU A 22 -8.46 2.51 -5.61
CA LEU A 22 -8.50 3.93 -5.95
C LEU A 22 -7.14 4.46 -6.41
N LEU A 23 -6.05 4.07 -5.74
CA LEU A 23 -4.70 4.48 -6.09
C LEU A 23 -4.29 3.92 -7.46
N CYS A 24 -4.39 2.60 -7.65
CA CYS A 24 -4.00 1.98 -8.92
C CYS A 24 -4.93 2.42 -10.06
N GLY A 25 -6.24 2.47 -9.82
CA GLY A 25 -7.22 2.96 -10.79
C GLY A 25 -6.96 4.42 -11.18
N GLY A 26 -6.63 5.29 -10.22
CA GLY A 26 -6.26 6.68 -10.49
C GLY A 26 -4.98 6.81 -11.32
N LEU A 27 -3.95 6.01 -11.02
CA LEU A 27 -2.71 5.96 -11.80
C LEU A 27 -2.94 5.50 -13.24
N PHE A 28 -3.76 4.46 -13.44
CA PHE A 28 -4.13 4.00 -14.78
C PHE A 28 -4.96 5.04 -15.54
N ALA A 29 -5.95 5.65 -14.88
CA ALA A 29 -6.80 6.68 -15.50
C ALA A 29 -6.01 7.93 -15.91
N LYS A 30 -5.02 8.33 -15.11
CA LYS A 30 -4.12 9.46 -15.42
C LYS A 30 -3.05 9.10 -16.46
N GLY A 31 -2.70 7.82 -16.57
CA GLY A 31 -1.58 7.32 -17.34
C GLY A 31 -0.30 7.20 -16.49
N LEU A 32 0.36 6.04 -16.58
CA LEU A 32 1.51 5.72 -15.73
C LEU A 32 2.72 6.62 -16.00
N ALA A 33 3.01 6.93 -17.27
CA ALA A 33 4.12 7.81 -17.63
C ALA A 33 3.92 9.24 -17.06
N VAL A 34 2.71 9.77 -17.17
CA VAL A 34 2.34 11.09 -16.65
C VAL A 34 2.45 11.10 -15.13
N SER A 35 1.97 10.04 -14.48
CA SER A 35 2.08 9.90 -13.02
C SER A 35 3.54 9.84 -12.56
N MET A 36 4.38 9.04 -13.22
CA MET A 36 5.80 8.90 -12.87
C MET A 36 6.63 10.18 -13.11
N ALA A 37 6.22 11.04 -14.05
CA ALA A 37 6.86 12.34 -14.24
C ALA A 37 6.76 13.25 -12.99
N GLU A 38 5.72 13.09 -12.17
CA GLU A 38 5.55 13.85 -10.92
C GLU A 38 6.61 13.50 -9.87
N TYR A 39 7.15 12.27 -9.95
CA TYR A 39 8.26 11.77 -9.13
C TYR A 39 9.64 12.13 -9.71
N LYS A 40 9.67 12.96 -10.76
CA LYS A 40 10.87 13.40 -11.48
C LYS A 40 11.69 12.25 -12.08
N VAL A 41 11.02 11.17 -12.49
CA VAL A 41 11.66 10.11 -13.26
C VAL A 41 12.20 10.71 -14.59
N PRO A 42 13.46 10.44 -14.98
CA PRO A 42 14.04 11.01 -16.19
C PRO A 42 13.23 10.70 -17.45
N ALA A 43 13.14 11.68 -18.36
CA ALA A 43 12.37 11.53 -19.60
C ALA A 43 12.82 10.34 -20.46
N VAL A 44 14.14 10.06 -20.50
CA VAL A 44 14.69 8.89 -21.20
C VAL A 44 14.18 7.57 -20.62
N THR A 45 13.98 7.50 -19.30
CA THR A 45 13.42 6.32 -18.62
C THR A 45 11.93 6.20 -18.92
N LEU A 46 11.19 7.31 -18.88
CA LEU A 46 9.75 7.34 -19.21
C LEU A 46 9.47 6.98 -20.68
N ALA A 47 10.42 7.26 -21.58
CA ALA A 47 10.33 6.88 -22.98
C ALA A 47 10.60 5.38 -23.22
N SER A 48 11.10 4.64 -22.23
CA SER A 48 11.39 3.21 -22.36
C SER A 48 10.11 2.37 -22.30
N PRO A 49 9.78 1.60 -23.35
CA PRO A 49 8.60 0.72 -23.34
C PRO A 49 8.67 -0.34 -22.24
N HIS A 50 9.86 -0.89 -21.96
CA HIS A 50 10.04 -1.91 -20.92
C HIS A 50 9.82 -1.34 -19.51
N TYR A 51 10.14 -0.06 -19.29
CA TYR A 51 9.85 0.59 -18.02
C TYR A 51 8.34 0.76 -17.83
N LEU A 52 7.62 1.20 -18.87
CA LEU A 52 6.16 1.35 -18.81
C LEU A 52 5.41 0.02 -18.67
N ASP A 53 5.92 -1.04 -19.30
CA ASP A 53 5.42 -2.41 -19.12
C ASP A 53 5.63 -2.90 -17.67
N SER A 54 6.82 -2.65 -17.11
CA SER A 54 7.12 -2.99 -15.72
C SER A 54 6.19 -2.26 -14.74
N LEU A 55 5.91 -0.97 -14.96
CA LEU A 55 4.96 -0.22 -14.13
C LEU A 55 3.53 -0.76 -14.27
N HIS A 56 3.10 -1.11 -15.47
CA HIS A 56 1.81 -1.77 -15.67
C HIS A 56 1.71 -3.02 -14.82
N TRP A 57 2.71 -3.90 -14.92
CA TRP A 57 2.75 -5.13 -14.15
C TRP A 57 2.69 -4.87 -12.64
N VAL A 58 3.49 -3.92 -12.13
CA VAL A 58 3.52 -3.57 -10.70
C VAL A 58 2.16 -3.07 -10.22
N TYR A 59 1.55 -2.10 -10.91
CA TYR A 59 0.27 -1.53 -10.46
C TYR A 59 -0.92 -2.48 -10.67
N THR A 60 -0.87 -3.35 -11.68
CA THR A 60 -1.83 -4.45 -11.81
C THR A 60 -1.67 -5.43 -10.66
N HIS A 61 -0.44 -5.79 -10.29
CA HIS A 61 -0.19 -6.68 -9.16
C HIS A 61 -0.66 -6.08 -7.83
N MET A 62 -0.39 -4.79 -7.60
CA MET A 62 -0.90 -4.05 -6.44
C MET A 62 -2.43 -4.04 -6.38
N LEU A 63 -3.11 -3.82 -7.51
CA LEU A 63 -4.57 -3.89 -7.60
C LEU A 63 -5.10 -5.27 -7.21
N VAL A 64 -4.50 -6.34 -7.76
CA VAL A 64 -4.89 -7.73 -7.46
C VAL A 64 -4.65 -8.06 -5.98
N ILE A 65 -3.51 -7.69 -5.42
CA ILE A 65 -3.22 -7.86 -3.98
C ILE A 65 -4.27 -7.12 -3.14
N GLY A 66 -4.61 -5.89 -3.49
CA GLY A 66 -5.65 -5.10 -2.83
C GLY A 66 -6.99 -5.84 -2.78
N LEU A 67 -7.42 -6.41 -3.91
CA LEU A 67 -8.64 -7.20 -4.00
C LEU A 67 -8.59 -8.49 -3.17
N ILE A 68 -7.45 -9.19 -3.18
CA ILE A 68 -7.24 -10.38 -2.34
C ILE A 68 -7.35 -10.02 -0.85
N ILE A 69 -6.73 -8.92 -0.42
CA ILE A 69 -6.86 -8.40 0.96
C ILE A 69 -8.33 -8.16 1.30
N GLY A 70 -9.08 -7.52 0.38
CA GLY A 70 -10.52 -7.28 0.55
C GLY A 70 -11.32 -8.58 0.71
N LEU A 71 -11.06 -9.59 -0.12
CA LEU A 71 -11.70 -10.91 -0.05
C LEU A 71 -11.38 -11.61 1.27
N VAL A 72 -10.13 -11.62 1.71
CA VAL A 72 -9.73 -12.19 3.01
C VAL A 72 -10.44 -11.44 4.14
N GLY A 73 -10.49 -10.11 4.07
CA GLY A 73 -11.26 -9.28 5.01
C GLY A 73 -12.74 -9.65 5.09
N TRP A 74 -13.35 -9.97 3.95
CA TRP A 74 -14.76 -10.30 3.86
C TRP A 74 -15.10 -11.70 4.36
N TYR A 75 -14.23 -12.68 4.07
CA TYR A 75 -14.53 -14.11 4.27
C TYR A 75 -13.81 -14.75 5.46
N ALA A 76 -12.70 -14.20 5.96
CA ALA A 76 -12.01 -14.79 7.10
C ALA A 76 -12.89 -14.76 8.36
N ARG A 77 -13.13 -15.94 8.95
CA ARG A 77 -13.86 -16.10 10.22
C ARG A 77 -12.93 -16.52 11.35
N GLU A 78 -12.00 -17.43 11.05
CA GLU A 78 -11.07 -18.01 12.01
C GLU A 78 -10.06 -17.00 12.57
N ALA A 79 -9.95 -16.97 13.91
CA ALA A 79 -9.05 -16.07 14.63
C ALA A 79 -7.58 -16.30 14.27
N LEU A 80 -7.18 -17.56 14.08
CA LEU A 80 -5.82 -17.92 13.69
C LEU A 80 -5.46 -17.37 12.30
N LEU A 81 -6.37 -17.52 11.32
CA LEU A 81 -6.18 -16.99 9.97
C LEU A 81 -6.05 -15.47 9.99
N LYS A 82 -6.97 -14.77 10.68
CA LYS A 82 -6.93 -13.30 10.79
C LYS A 82 -5.60 -12.83 11.41
N LYS A 83 -5.11 -13.51 12.45
CA LYS A 83 -3.84 -13.18 13.11
C LYS A 83 -2.62 -13.48 12.24
N ALA A 84 -2.58 -14.64 11.60
CA ALA A 84 -1.48 -15.03 10.70
C ALA A 84 -1.40 -14.07 9.50
N PHE A 85 -2.54 -13.77 8.89
CA PHE A 85 -2.63 -12.81 7.80
C PHE A 85 -2.18 -11.42 8.22
N SER A 86 -2.65 -10.92 9.38
CA SER A 86 -2.23 -9.61 9.89
C SER A 86 -0.71 -9.51 10.08
N ARG A 87 -0.05 -10.58 10.55
CA ARG A 87 1.40 -10.63 10.72
C ARG A 87 2.15 -10.66 9.40
N LEU A 88 1.67 -11.47 8.44
CA LEU A 88 2.23 -11.52 7.09
C LEU A 88 2.15 -10.15 6.42
N MET A 89 0.97 -9.53 6.45
CA MET A 89 0.75 -8.22 5.85
C MET A 89 1.53 -7.12 6.56
N LEU A 90 1.68 -7.19 7.89
CA LEU A 90 2.54 -6.30 8.66
C LEU A 90 3.99 -6.40 8.18
N ALA A 91 4.53 -7.61 8.06
CA ALA A 91 5.91 -7.81 7.61
C ALA A 91 6.13 -7.26 6.19
N ALA A 92 5.21 -7.57 5.27
CA ALA A 92 5.27 -7.08 3.90
C ALA A 92 5.19 -5.54 3.84
N HIS A 93 4.23 -4.92 4.51
CA HIS A 93 4.08 -3.47 4.50
C HIS A 93 5.18 -2.75 5.25
N ALA A 94 5.73 -3.32 6.32
CA ALA A 94 6.90 -2.74 7.00
C ALA A 94 8.11 -2.70 6.05
N TYR A 95 8.32 -3.75 5.26
CA TYR A 95 9.37 -3.78 4.25
C TYR A 95 9.13 -2.74 3.14
N TYR A 96 7.91 -2.65 2.59
CA TYR A 96 7.59 -1.63 1.58
C TYR A 96 7.66 -0.20 2.14
N THR A 97 7.23 0.02 3.38
CA THR A 97 7.35 1.31 4.07
C THR A 97 8.82 1.72 4.17
N TYR A 98 9.71 0.79 4.53
CA TYR A 98 11.14 1.03 4.56
C TYR A 98 11.67 1.44 3.18
N LEU A 99 11.32 0.71 2.12
CA LEU A 99 11.74 1.03 0.75
C LEU A 99 11.22 2.39 0.29
N ASP A 100 9.95 2.71 0.55
CA ASP A 100 9.34 3.97 0.17
C ASP A 100 10.03 5.15 0.86
N PHE A 101 10.37 5.03 2.15
CA PHE A 101 11.12 6.08 2.85
C PHE A 101 12.55 6.22 2.30
N ILE A 102 13.27 5.11 2.12
CA ILE A 102 14.66 5.12 1.62
C ILE A 102 14.76 5.68 0.20
N HIS A 103 13.74 5.51 -0.66
CA HIS A 103 13.76 5.99 -2.04
C HIS A 103 13.07 7.35 -2.25
N SER A 104 12.38 7.87 -1.24
CA SER A 104 11.76 9.20 -1.28
C SER A 104 12.74 10.35 -1.06
N ASP A 105 12.24 11.57 -1.23
CA ASP A 105 12.92 12.83 -0.91
C ASP A 105 12.80 13.21 0.59
N SER A 106 12.53 12.24 1.47
CA SER A 106 12.44 12.45 2.92
C SER A 106 13.82 12.63 3.57
N ALA A 107 13.86 13.10 4.81
CA ALA A 107 15.12 13.30 5.56
C ALA A 107 15.96 12.02 5.76
N VAL A 108 15.33 10.85 5.63
CA VAL A 108 15.98 9.53 5.75
C VAL A 108 16.16 8.83 4.40
N GLY A 109 15.74 9.47 3.31
CA GLY A 109 15.77 8.92 1.96
C GLY A 109 17.02 9.31 1.17
N ASN A 110 17.22 8.64 0.03
CA ASN A 110 18.31 8.88 -0.90
C ASN A 110 17.92 9.77 -2.09
N ALA A 111 16.69 10.30 -2.10
CA ALA A 111 16.14 11.17 -3.15
C ALA A 111 16.19 10.56 -4.57
N LEU A 112 16.05 9.23 -4.68
CA LEU A 112 15.88 8.55 -5.97
C LEU A 112 14.62 9.07 -6.69
N TYR A 113 13.51 9.17 -5.97
CA TYR A 113 12.31 9.88 -6.41
C TYR A 113 12.24 11.24 -5.71
N LYS A 114 11.84 12.28 -6.44
CA LYS A 114 11.93 13.68 -5.96
C LYS A 114 10.60 14.40 -5.93
N GLY A 115 10.54 15.43 -5.09
CA GLY A 115 9.40 16.33 -4.96
C GLY A 115 8.30 15.81 -4.03
N PRO A 116 7.24 16.59 -3.78
CA PRO A 116 6.23 16.28 -2.78
C PRO A 116 5.52 14.94 -3.01
N ALA A 117 5.35 14.55 -4.28
CA ALA A 117 4.74 13.28 -4.66
C ALA A 117 5.52 12.06 -4.16
N SER A 118 6.85 12.16 -4.04
CA SER A 118 7.72 11.04 -3.64
C SER A 118 7.51 10.54 -2.22
N VAL A 119 7.00 11.39 -1.32
CA VAL A 119 6.78 11.03 0.09
C VAL A 119 5.38 10.45 0.32
N ILE A 120 4.44 10.70 -0.60
CA ILE A 120 3.06 10.25 -0.48
C ILE A 120 2.98 8.70 -0.33
N PRO A 121 3.65 7.89 -1.17
CA PRO A 121 3.66 6.43 -1.01
C PRO A 121 4.13 5.99 0.37
N ALA A 122 5.20 6.61 0.90
CA ALA A 122 5.74 6.28 2.22
C ALA A 122 4.72 6.47 3.34
N TYR A 123 3.90 7.53 3.29
CA TYR A 123 2.83 7.75 4.27
C TYR A 123 1.67 6.77 4.13
N PHE A 124 1.29 6.39 2.91
CA PHE A 124 0.28 5.35 2.71
C PHE A 124 0.76 4.00 3.23
N SER A 125 2.00 3.61 2.90
CA SER A 125 2.62 2.37 3.38
C SER A 125 2.75 2.37 4.91
N LEU A 126 3.15 3.49 5.51
CA LEU A 126 3.21 3.64 6.97
C LEU A 126 1.83 3.51 7.62
N PHE A 127 0.80 4.13 7.03
CA PHE A 127 -0.58 4.02 7.51
C PHE A 127 -1.06 2.56 7.47
N PHE A 128 -0.82 1.84 6.38
CA PHE A 128 -1.17 0.42 6.26
C PHE A 128 -0.40 -0.46 7.24
N THR A 129 0.89 -0.20 7.42
CA THR A 129 1.73 -0.85 8.44
C THR A 129 1.15 -0.66 9.84
N GLY A 130 0.74 0.57 10.18
CA GLY A 130 0.10 0.87 11.47
C GLY A 130 -1.20 0.10 11.69
N LEU A 131 -2.05 0.00 10.65
CA LEU A 131 -3.28 -0.78 10.71
C LEU A 131 -3.03 -2.28 10.94
N PHE A 132 -2.05 -2.87 10.24
CA PHE A 132 -1.71 -4.28 10.43
C PHE A 132 -0.95 -4.56 11.74
N LEU A 133 -0.17 -3.59 12.24
CA LEU A 133 0.44 -3.66 13.56
C LEU A 133 -0.64 -3.74 14.63
N TYR A 134 -1.63 -2.84 14.55
CA TYR A 134 -2.78 -2.85 15.45
C TYR A 134 -3.52 -4.19 15.41
N LEU A 135 -3.83 -4.72 14.22
CA LEU A 135 -4.49 -6.01 14.10
C LEU A 135 -3.64 -7.16 14.67
N SER A 136 -2.33 -7.17 14.38
CA SER A 136 -1.40 -8.21 14.87
C SER A 136 -1.35 -8.30 16.40
N LEU A 137 -1.46 -7.14 17.07
CA LEU A 137 -1.48 -7.03 18.53
C LEU A 137 -2.88 -7.26 19.13
N SER A 138 -3.94 -7.07 18.35
CA SER A 138 -5.31 -7.20 18.80
C SER A 138 -5.75 -8.66 18.95
N GLY A 139 -6.53 -8.94 19.99
CA GLY A 139 -7.23 -10.21 20.14
C GLY A 139 -8.31 -10.35 19.07
N HIS A 140 -8.11 -11.24 18.11
CA HIS A 140 -9.12 -11.54 17.09
C HIS A 140 -10.21 -12.41 17.71
N SER A 141 -11.28 -11.79 18.22
CA SER A 141 -12.47 -12.52 18.67
C SER A 141 -13.19 -13.17 17.48
N LYS A 142 -13.89 -14.28 17.74
CA LYS A 142 -14.79 -14.93 16.77
C LYS A 142 -15.99 -14.00 16.52
N SER A 143 -15.87 -13.08 15.58
CA SER A 143 -17.01 -12.43 14.92
C SER A 143 -16.99 -12.74 13.43
#